data_AF-A0A963HMJ2-F1
#
_entry.id   AF-A0A963HMJ2-F1
#
_cell.length_a   1.000
_cell.length_b   1.000
_cell.length_c   1.000
_cell.angle_alpha   90.00
_cell.angle_beta   90.00
_cell.angle_gamma   90.00
#
_symmetry.space_group_name_H-M   'P 1'
#
loop_
_entity.id
_entity.type
_entity.pdbx_description
1 polymer ?
#
loop_
_entity_poly.entity_id
_entity_poly.type
_entity_poly.pdbx_seq_one_letter_code
_entity_poly.pdbx_strand_id
1 'polypeptide(L)'
;VDIFGTVFFVIPMCTLILYSSFDFVAYSYEVQEISNDPGGLPYRFAFKALLPLGYFLVLIQSLAVIARNIRILTGDLVESTNHSPAHTEKL
;
A
#
# COMPACT_ATOMS: atom_id res chain seq x y z
N VAL A 1 -8.93 1.39 -16.22
CA VAL A 1 -7.68 2.20 -16.23
C VAL A 1 -7.84 3.21 -15.12
N ASP A 2 -7.15 3.00 -14.00
CA ASP A 2 -7.39 3.70 -12.73
C ASP A 2 -6.15 4.48 -12.26
N ILE A 3 -5.31 4.90 -13.21
CA ILE A 3 -4.07 5.65 -12.93
C ILE A 3 -4.41 6.97 -12.24
N PHE A 4 -5.41 7.69 -12.77
CA PHE A 4 -5.80 8.99 -12.25
C PHE A 4 -6.31 8.90 -10.81
N GLY A 5 -7.18 7.93 -10.50
CA GLY A 5 -7.67 7.70 -9.14
C GLY A 5 -6.58 7.26 -8.17
N THR A 6 -5.63 6.42 -8.63
CA THR A 6 -4.51 5.98 -7.79
C THR A 6 -3.58 7.15 -7.44
N VAL A 7 -3.25 8.00 -8.41
CA VAL A 7 -2.36 9.15 -8.17
C VAL A 7 -3.05 10.24 -7.37
N PHE A 8 -4.29 10.58 -7.69
CA PHE A 8 -4.96 11.75 -7.12
C PHE A 8 -5.73 11.47 -5.83
N PHE A 9 -6.03 10.19 -5.55
CA PHE A 9 -6.78 9.80 -4.36
C PHE A 9 -5.92 8.95 -3.41
N VAL A 10 -5.30 7.88 -3.92
CA VAL A 10 -4.59 6.91 -3.07
C VAL A 10 -3.27 7.47 -2.54
N ILE A 11 -2.44 8.08 -3.40
CA ILE A 11 -1.16 8.67 -2.96
C ILE A 11 -1.37 9.76 -1.89
N PRO A 12 -2.17 10.82 -2.11
CA PRO A 12 -2.31 11.88 -1.11
C PRO A 12 -2.93 11.39 0.20
N MET A 13 -3.90 10.47 0.15
CA MET A 13 -4.43 9.84 1.38
C MET A 13 -3.37 9.02 2.10
N CYS A 14 -2.63 8.18 1.39
CA CYS A 14 -1.57 7.37 1.99
C CYS A 14 -0.48 8.24 2.61
N THR A 15 -0.08 9.33 1.94
CA THR A 15 0.92 10.27 2.47
C THR A 15 0.44 10.97 3.74
N LEU A 16 -0.83 11.41 3.79
CA LEU A 16 -1.42 12.02 4.98
C LEU A 16 -1.41 11.06 6.17
N ILE A 17 -1.84 9.81 5.94
CA ILE A 17 -1.88 8.80 6.99
C ILE A 17 -0.47 8.42 7.44
N LEU A 18 0.47 8.29 6.49
CA LEU A 18 1.86 7.97 6.80
C LEU A 18 2.49 9.09 7.63
N TYR A 19 2.27 10.36 7.27
CA TYR A 19 2.74 11.51 8.02
C TYR A 19 2.19 11.53 9.46
N SER A 20 0.86 11.44 9.63
CA SER A 20 0.25 11.40 10.96
C SER A 20 0.69 10.18 11.78
N SER A 21 0.84 9.02 11.15
CA SER A 21 1.28 7.80 11.83
C SER A 21 2.75 7.85 12.25
N PHE A 22 3.59 8.54 11.48
CA PHE A 22 4.99 8.74 11.80
C PHE A 22 5.13 9.65 13.02
N ASP A 23 4.40 10.77 13.06
CA ASP A 23 4.34 11.68 14.21
C ASP A 23 3.86 10.95 15.47
N PHE A 24 2.83 10.10 15.32
CA PHE A 24 2.30 9.28 16.41
C PHE A 24 3.30 8.27 16.96
N VAL A 25 4.13 7.67 16.10
CA VAL A 25 5.19 6.73 16.49
C VAL A 25 6.37 7.47 17.12
N ALA A 26 6.78 8.60 16.55
CA ALA A 26 7.86 9.44 17.08
C ALA A 26 7.52 9.96 18.48
N TYR A 27 6.31 10.49 18.66
CA TYR A 27 5.81 10.92 19.97
C TYR A 27 5.77 9.76 20.98
N SER A 28 5.31 8.58 20.55
CA SER A 28 5.26 7.41 21.43
C SER A 28 6.65 6.84 21.75
N TYR A 29 7.66 7.10 20.92
CA TYR A 29 9.06 6.75 21.17
C TYR A 29 9.71 7.75 22.13
N GLU A 30 9.43 9.05 21.97
CA GLU A 30 9.94 10.12 22.83
C GLU A 30 9.35 10.08 24.24
N VAL A 31 8.05 9.76 24.35
CA VAL A 31 7.36 9.60 25.65
C VAL A 31 7.90 8.40 26.45
N GLN A 32 8.67 7.49 25.84
CA GLN A 32 9.21 6.27 26.46
C GLN A 32 8.26 5.70 27.52
N GLU A 33 7.01 5.46 27.11
CA GLU A 33 5.97 4.90 27.98
C GLU A 33 6.33 3.44 28.31
N ILE A 34 7.31 3.29 29.20
CA ILE A 34 7.68 2.07 29.88
C ILE A 34 6.59 1.86 30.92
N SER A 35 5.74 0.86 30.68
CA SER A 35 4.79 0.43 31.71
C SER A 35 5.59 0.09 32.96
N ASN A 36 5.31 0.77 34.07
CA ASN A 36 5.87 0.45 35.40
C ASN A 36 5.21 -0.81 36.01
N ASP A 37 4.62 -1.66 35.16
CA ASP A 37 3.95 -2.90 35.54
C ASP A 37 4.91 -4.08 35.34
N PRO A 38 5.06 -4.98 36.34
CA PRO A 38 5.88 -6.17 36.23
C PRO A 38 5.24 -7.14 35.21
N GLY A 39 5.56 -6.96 33.93
CA GLY A 39 5.05 -7.76 32.80
C GLY A 39 4.50 -6.98 31.60
N GLY A 40 4.51 -5.64 31.62
CA GLY A 40 4.03 -4.83 30.48
C GLY A 40 4.92 -4.95 29.22
N LEU A 41 4.33 -4.99 28.02
CA LEU A 41 5.06 -5.13 26.75
C LEU A 41 6.13 -4.01 26.61
N PRO A 42 7.45 -4.33 26.66
CA PRO A 42 8.50 -3.31 26.64
C PRO A 42 8.61 -2.55 25.30
N TYR A 43 7.96 -3.06 24.24
CA TYR A 43 8.02 -2.51 22.87
C TYR A 43 6.60 -2.20 22.32
N ARG A 44 5.74 -1.50 23.08
CA ARG A 44 4.41 -1.05 22.58
C ARG A 44 4.50 -0.19 21.31
N PHE A 45 5.61 0.50 21.11
CA PHE A 45 5.87 1.28 19.91
C PHE A 45 6.05 0.42 18.64
N ALA A 46 6.48 -0.84 18.74
CA ALA A 46 6.67 -1.71 17.58
C ALA A 46 5.33 -2.04 16.90
N PHE A 47 4.27 -2.23 17.69
CA PHE A 47 2.91 -2.38 17.16
C PHE A 47 2.36 -1.08 16.57
N LYS A 48 2.65 0.08 17.21
CA LYS A 48 2.29 1.40 16.65
C LYS A 48 3.02 1.67 15.33
N ALA A 49 4.26 1.19 15.19
CA ALA A 49 5.08 1.32 13.98
C ALA A 49 4.63 0.41 12.82
N LEU A 50 3.80 -0.61 13.10
CA LEU A 50 3.24 -1.46 12.04
C LEU A 50 2.30 -0.65 11.11
N LEU A 51 1.67 0.41 11.63
CA LEU A 51 0.78 1.28 10.87
C LEU A 51 1.53 2.07 9.76
N PRO A 52 2.57 2.90 10.07
CA PRO A 52 3.36 3.56 9.02
C PRO A 52 4.03 2.55 8.07
N LEU A 53 4.48 1.41 8.59
CA LEU A 53 5.09 0.36 7.76
C LEU A 53 4.10 -0.18 6.71
N GLY A 54 2.87 -0.47 7.13
CA GLY A 54 1.80 -0.93 6.22
C GLY A 54 1.51 0.09 5.13
N TYR A 55 1.33 1.36 5.49
CA TYR A 55 1.09 2.43 4.50
C TYR A 55 2.29 2.67 3.57
N PHE A 56 3.51 2.49 4.06
CA PHE A 56 4.71 2.55 3.24
C PHE A 56 4.74 1.46 2.18
N LEU A 57 4.40 0.21 2.55
CA LEU A 57 4.26 -0.91 1.60
C LEU A 57 3.17 -0.65 0.56
N VAL A 58 2.04 -0.06 0.96
CA VAL A 58 0.94 0.32 0.05
C VAL A 58 1.36 1.40 -0.94
N LEU A 59 2.19 2.37 -0.54
CA LEU A 59 2.75 3.35 -1.48
C LEU A 59 3.60 2.68 -2.56
N ILE A 60 4.44 1.72 -2.17
CA ILE A 60 5.25 0.94 -3.13
C ILE A 60 4.35 0.14 -4.08
N GLN A 61 3.32 -0.53 -3.55
CA GLN A 61 2.35 -1.27 -4.36
C GLN A 61 1.62 -0.37 -5.35
N SER A 62 1.19 0.82 -4.90
CA SER A 62 0.50 1.80 -5.74
C SER A 62 1.38 2.26 -6.91
N LEU A 63 2.69 2.44 -6.67
CA LEU A 63 3.65 2.77 -7.72
C LEU A 63 3.81 1.64 -8.75
N ALA A 64 3.81 0.38 -8.30
CA ALA A 64 3.85 -0.79 -9.19
C ALA A 64 2.59 -0.90 -10.07
N VAL A 65 1.41 -0.61 -9.51
CA VAL A 65 0.14 -0.59 -10.26
C VAL A 65 0.14 0.52 -11.31
N ILE A 66 0.65 1.71 -10.97
CA ILE A 66 0.79 2.82 -11.92
C ILE A 66 1.73 2.41 -13.07
N ALA A 67 2.91 1.84 -12.75
CA ALA A 67 3.86 1.38 -13.76
C ALA A 67 3.25 0.30 -14.69
N ARG A 68 2.52 -0.66 -14.12
CA ARG A 68 1.81 -1.69 -14.90
C ARG A 68 0.73 -1.09 -15.80
N ASN A 69 -0.06 -0.14 -15.29
CA ASN A 69 -1.10 0.52 -16.07
C ASN A 69 -0.53 1.40 -17.19
N ILE A 70 0.61 2.08 -16.96
CA ILE A 70 1.34 2.81 -18.01
C ILE A 70 1.76 1.83 -19.11
N ARG A 71 2.31 0.68 -18.74
CA ARG A 71 2.76 -0.35 -19.70
C ARG A 71 1.61 -0.94 -20.53
N ILE A 72 0.43 -1.10 -19.93
CA ILE A 72 -0.80 -1.49 -20.64
C ILE A 72 -1.23 -0.39 -21.63
N LEU A 73 -1.15 0.88 -21.22
CA LEU A 73 -1.52 2.03 -22.07
C LEU A 73 -0.56 2.21 -23.25
N THR A 74 0.73 1.98 -23.04
CA THR A 74 1.78 2.03 -24.08
C THR A 74 1.70 0.84 -25.04
N GLY A 75 0.80 -0.13 -24.80
CA GLY A 75 0.56 -1.27 -25.70
C GLY A 75 1.57 -2.40 -25.56
N ASP A 76 2.45 -2.34 -24.56
CA ASP A 76 3.59 -3.27 -24.43
C ASP A 76 3.14 -4.64 -23.92
N LEU A 77 2.09 -4.72 -23.08
CA LEU A 77 1.50 -6.00 -22.62
C LEU A 77 -0.03 -6.06 -22.79
N VAL A 78 -0.51 -6.04 -24.03
CA VAL A 78 -1.70 -6.84 -24.39
C VAL A 78 -1.22 -8.29 -24.49
N GLU A 79 -0.91 -8.92 -23.36
CA GLU A 79 -0.60 -10.34 -23.34
C GLU A 79 -1.77 -11.09 -22.68
N SER A 80 -2.56 -11.70 -23.57
CA SER A 80 -3.35 -12.90 -23.35
C SER A 80 -4.44 -12.89 -22.25
N THR A 81 -5.42 -12.00 -22.40
CA THR A 81 -6.83 -12.44 -22.25
C THR A 81 -7.51 -12.62 -23.59
N ASN A 82 -6.74 -12.85 -24.66
CA ASN A 82 -7.23 -13.66 -25.76
C ASN A 82 -7.09 -15.12 -25.34
N HIS A 83 -7.97 -15.59 -24.45
CA HIS A 83 -8.36 -16.97 -24.60
C HIS A 83 -9.08 -17.03 -25.95
N SER A 84 -8.31 -17.48 -26.94
CA SER A 84 -8.67 -17.80 -28.30
C SER A 84 -10.07 -18.44 -28.39
N PRO A 85 -10.86 -18.14 -29.45
CA PRO A 85 -12.20 -18.67 -29.66
C PRO A 85 -12.16 -20.18 -29.85
N ALA A 86 -12.85 -20.96 -29.01
CA ALA A 86 -12.95 -22.40 -29.22
C ALA A 86 -14.24 -23.01 -28.64
N HIS A 87 -15.40 -22.41 -28.87
CA HIS A 87 -16.62 -23.18 -29.09
C HIS A 87 -17.73 -22.33 -29.74
N THR A 88 -17.57 -22.03 -31.03
CA THR A 88 -18.74 -21.96 -31.89
C THR A 88 -18.57 -23.06 -32.92
N GLU A 89 -19.55 -23.97 -32.91
CA GLU A 89 -19.86 -24.93 -33.97
C GLU A 89 -18.95 -26.17 -34.07
N LYS A 90 -19.46 -27.37 -33.76
CA LYS A 90 -20.15 -28.28 -34.72
C LYS A 90 -20.81 -29.46 -33.98
N LEU A 91 -22.00 -29.84 -34.49
CA LEU A 91 -22.90 -30.98 -34.18
C LEU A 91 -24.01 -30.69 -33.16
#